data_AF-A0A0F9AUZ4-F1
#
_entry.id   AF-A0A0F9AUZ4-F1
#
_cell.length_a   1.000
_cell.length_b   1.000
_cell.length_c   1.000
_cell.angle_alpha   90.00
_cell.angle_beta   90.00
_cell.angle_gamma   90.00
#
_symmetry.space_group_name_H-M   'P 1'
#
loop_
_entity.id
_entity.type
_entity.pdbx_description
1 polymer ?
#
loop_
_entity_poly.entity_id
_entity_poly.type
_entity_poly.pdbx_seq_one_letter_code
_entity_poly.pdbx_strand_id
1 'polypeptide(L)'
;MKEYHKIPTVFKRDPADNHRTLLDGDYATPELEFLADNKWVFTEKVDGTNIRIMCAAHGYSVTFGGKTDNAQIPAFLVSELEQTFHALRPRRVLAEIFPDSGCLYGEGYGAKIQKSGGNYRSDQGFVLFDVNVGEWWLQRADVEDVASKLGLDVVPTIGCGTLRNMVERVREGFSSAWGSFPAEGIVARPETELCTRGGKRIITKVKCKDFADA
;
A
#
# COMPACT_ATOMS: atom_id res chain seq x y z
N MET A 1 2.45 17.66 -4.16
CA MET A 1 2.08 16.25 -4.41
C MET A 1 1.57 15.66 -3.10
N LYS A 2 0.47 14.90 -3.10
CA LYS A 2 -0.30 14.58 -1.89
C LYS A 2 0.40 13.52 -1.02
N GLU A 3 0.40 13.68 0.31
CA GLU A 3 0.77 12.60 1.25
C GLU A 3 -0.17 11.40 1.08
N TYR A 4 0.33 10.19 1.34
CA TYR A 4 -0.53 9.02 1.26
C TYR A 4 -1.46 8.95 2.47
N HIS A 5 -2.76 8.78 2.21
CA HIS A 5 -3.78 8.81 3.23
C HIS A 5 -3.58 7.66 4.24
N LYS A 6 -3.93 7.92 5.51
CA LYS A 6 -3.93 6.87 6.53
C LYS A 6 -5.07 5.90 6.23
N ILE A 7 -4.73 4.65 5.91
CA ILE A 7 -5.70 3.57 5.78
C ILE A 7 -6.22 3.17 7.19
N PRO A 8 -7.54 3.23 7.45
CA PRO A 8 -8.14 2.76 8.70
C PRO A 8 -8.05 1.24 8.80
N THR A 9 -8.07 0.72 10.03
CA THR A 9 -8.26 -0.72 10.23
C THR A 9 -9.74 -1.07 10.10
N VAL A 10 -10.09 -2.32 9.81
CA VAL A 10 -11.49 -2.71 9.53
C VAL A 10 -12.47 -2.42 10.67
N PHE A 11 -12.05 -2.67 11.91
CA PHE A 11 -12.85 -2.44 13.12
C PHE A 11 -12.29 -1.30 13.99
N LYS A 12 -13.08 -0.82 14.94
CA LYS A 12 -12.61 0.08 15.99
C LYS A 12 -11.62 -0.62 16.90
N ARG A 13 -10.86 0.18 17.65
CA ARG A 13 -9.91 -0.29 18.65
C ARG A 13 -10.34 0.16 20.03
N ASP A 14 -10.20 -0.73 21.00
CA ASP A 14 -10.61 -0.47 22.38
C ASP A 14 -9.80 0.69 22.99
N PRO A 15 -10.43 1.82 23.35
CA PRO A 15 -9.71 2.89 24.04
C PRO A 15 -9.21 2.48 25.44
N ALA A 16 -9.80 1.48 26.07
CA ALA A 16 -9.44 1.05 27.43
C ALA A 16 -8.04 0.41 27.51
N ASP A 17 -7.53 -0.14 26.40
CA ASP A 17 -6.24 -0.82 26.36
C ASP A 17 -5.19 -0.10 25.49
N ASN A 18 -5.33 1.23 25.36
CA ASN A 18 -4.49 2.06 24.51
C ASN A 18 -4.56 1.64 23.03
N HIS A 19 -5.76 1.25 22.57
CA HIS A 19 -6.06 0.85 21.21
C HIS A 19 -5.28 -0.38 20.71
N ARG A 20 -4.93 -1.31 21.61
CA ARG A 20 -4.27 -2.56 21.24
C ARG A 20 -5.27 -3.55 20.67
N THR A 21 -6.42 -3.73 21.31
CA THR A 21 -7.44 -4.73 20.92
C THR A 21 -8.38 -4.19 19.83
N LEU A 22 -8.72 -5.04 18.85
CA LEU A 22 -9.80 -4.77 17.89
C LEU A 22 -11.16 -5.14 18.50
N LEU A 23 -12.14 -4.26 18.37
CA LEU A 23 -13.53 -4.50 18.77
C LEU A 23 -14.24 -5.26 17.63
N ASP A 24 -14.20 -6.58 17.68
CA ASP A 24 -14.67 -7.45 16.60
C ASP A 24 -16.15 -7.16 16.25
N GLY A 25 -16.42 -6.93 14.96
CA GLY A 25 -17.74 -6.54 14.46
C GLY A 25 -18.11 -5.06 14.60
N ASP A 26 -17.37 -4.25 15.37
CA ASP A 26 -17.59 -2.81 15.45
C ASP A 26 -16.78 -2.08 14.37
N TYR A 27 -17.35 -1.85 13.19
CA TYR A 27 -16.66 -1.28 12.04
C TYR A 27 -16.11 0.13 12.30
N ALA A 28 -14.92 0.41 11.75
CA ALA A 28 -14.24 1.68 11.99
C ALA A 28 -14.96 2.90 11.38
N THR A 29 -15.81 2.69 10.38
CA THR A 29 -16.61 3.74 9.72
C THR A 29 -17.94 3.17 9.23
N PRO A 30 -19.01 3.97 9.14
CA PRO A 30 -20.29 3.53 8.59
C PRO A 30 -20.20 2.99 7.16
N GLU A 31 -19.30 3.53 6.33
CA GLU A 31 -19.11 3.06 4.96
C GLU A 31 -18.55 1.62 4.91
N LEU A 32 -17.63 1.28 5.82
CA LEU A 32 -17.11 -0.09 5.93
C LEU A 32 -18.18 -1.06 6.43
N GLU A 33 -19.02 -0.64 7.37
CA GLU A 33 -20.16 -1.44 7.84
C GLU A 33 -21.16 -1.68 6.71
N PHE A 34 -21.55 -0.62 6.01
CA PHE A 34 -22.52 -0.70 4.91
C PHE A 34 -22.02 -1.58 3.76
N LEU A 35 -20.73 -1.57 3.48
CA LEU A 35 -20.10 -2.32 2.40
C LEU A 35 -19.52 -3.66 2.85
N ALA A 36 -19.77 -4.10 4.09
CA ALA A 36 -19.11 -5.26 4.67
C ALA A 36 -19.29 -6.54 3.85
N ASP A 37 -20.50 -6.73 3.32
CA ASP A 37 -20.90 -7.92 2.56
C ASP A 37 -20.71 -7.76 1.03
N ASN A 38 -20.24 -6.60 0.57
CA ASN A 38 -19.87 -6.40 -0.83
C ASN A 38 -18.58 -7.15 -1.18
N LYS A 39 -18.24 -7.20 -2.47
CA LYS A 39 -16.99 -7.78 -2.93
C LYS A 39 -15.84 -6.77 -2.80
N TRP A 40 -14.76 -7.23 -2.19
CA TRP A 40 -13.51 -6.51 -1.99
C TRP A 40 -12.36 -7.30 -2.63
N VAL A 41 -11.36 -6.58 -3.11
CA VAL A 41 -10.10 -7.15 -3.59
C VAL A 41 -9.06 -7.03 -2.48
N PHE A 42 -8.34 -8.12 -2.23
CA PHE A 42 -7.33 -8.21 -1.19
C PHE A 42 -5.95 -8.19 -1.80
N THR A 43 -5.12 -7.23 -1.38
CA THR A 43 -3.68 -7.24 -1.65
C THR A 43 -2.92 -7.51 -0.36
N GLU A 44 -1.79 -8.21 -0.47
CA GLU A 44 -0.92 -8.40 0.69
C GLU A 44 -0.45 -7.04 1.22
N LYS A 45 -0.54 -6.85 2.54
CA LYS A 45 0.10 -5.73 3.20
C LYS A 45 1.58 -6.06 3.39
N VAL A 46 2.44 -5.31 2.71
CA VAL A 46 3.90 -5.43 2.85
C VAL A 46 4.38 -4.67 4.08
N ASP A 47 5.30 -5.29 4.83
CA ASP A 47 5.91 -4.71 6.02
C ASP A 47 7.22 -4.00 5.67
N GLY A 48 7.14 -2.68 5.50
CA GLY A 48 8.28 -1.85 5.13
C GLY A 48 8.12 -0.41 5.62
N THR A 49 8.38 0.53 4.72
CA THR A 49 8.10 1.95 4.93
C THR A 49 7.42 2.55 3.69
N ASN A 50 6.44 3.42 3.89
CA ASN A 50 5.74 4.07 2.79
C ASN A 50 6.69 5.00 2.03
N ILE A 51 6.70 4.88 0.70
CA ILE A 51 7.49 5.71 -0.22
C ILE A 51 6.59 6.32 -1.29
N ARG A 52 6.88 7.57 -1.61
CA ARG A 52 6.28 8.37 -2.68
C ARG A 52 7.36 8.69 -3.71
N ILE A 53 7.13 8.31 -4.96
CA ILE A 53 7.94 8.74 -6.11
C ILE A 53 7.16 9.85 -6.81
N MET A 54 7.63 11.07 -6.64
CA MET A 54 6.93 12.26 -7.08
C MET A 54 7.52 12.75 -8.40
N CYS A 55 6.73 12.68 -9.46
CA CYS A 55 7.13 13.09 -10.80
C CYS A 55 6.50 14.45 -11.14
N ALA A 56 7.33 15.41 -11.50
CA ALA A 56 6.88 16.69 -12.07
C ALA A 56 6.64 16.58 -13.58
N ALA A 57 5.98 17.59 -14.15
CA ALA A 57 6.25 18.20 -15.44
C ALA A 57 7.03 17.35 -16.44
N HIS A 58 6.42 16.50 -17.26
CA HIS A 58 7.15 15.72 -18.29
C HIS A 58 8.37 14.96 -17.74
N GLY A 59 8.29 14.46 -16.51
CA GLY A 59 9.40 13.77 -15.83
C GLY A 59 10.64 14.64 -15.59
N TYR A 60 10.54 15.96 -15.67
CA TYR A 60 11.66 16.90 -15.52
C TYR A 60 12.41 16.69 -14.21
N SER A 61 11.66 16.39 -13.14
CA SER A 61 12.23 15.98 -11.87
C SER A 61 11.47 14.80 -11.28
N VAL A 62 12.23 13.93 -10.63
CA VAL A 62 11.73 12.81 -9.83
C VAL A 62 12.33 12.94 -8.45
N THR A 63 11.47 13.11 -7.44
CA THR A 63 11.86 13.23 -6.03
C THR A 63 11.22 12.13 -5.19
N PHE A 64 11.81 11.85 -4.03
CA PHE A 64 11.34 10.79 -3.13
C PHE A 64 10.86 11.38 -1.81
N GLY A 65 9.78 10.83 -1.27
CA GLY A 65 9.23 11.22 0.03
C GLY A 65 8.78 9.99 0.80
N GLY A 66 8.84 10.05 2.14
CA GLY A 66 8.22 9.03 2.99
C GLY A 66 6.72 9.25 3.14
N LYS A 67 6.07 8.61 4.11
CA LYS A 67 4.64 8.77 4.39
C LYS A 67 4.17 10.22 4.52
N THR A 68 4.94 11.01 5.25
CA THR A 68 4.76 12.46 5.42
C THR A 68 5.92 13.21 4.79
N ASP A 69 5.77 14.51 4.56
CA ASP A 69 6.82 15.33 3.93
C ASP A 69 8.10 15.42 4.79
N ASN A 70 7.96 15.29 6.12
CA ASN A 70 9.09 15.29 7.06
C ASN A 70 9.66 13.89 7.33
N ALA A 71 9.05 12.83 6.80
CA ALA A 71 9.49 11.47 7.05
C ALA A 71 10.86 11.20 6.42
N GLN A 72 11.79 10.69 7.22
CA GLN A 72 13.14 10.36 6.75
C GLN A 72 13.14 9.01 6.06
N ILE A 73 13.75 8.95 4.87
CA ILE A 73 13.95 7.72 4.11
C ILE A 73 15.32 7.14 4.48
N PRO A 74 15.44 5.85 4.84
CA PRO A 74 16.73 5.22 5.09
C PRO A 74 17.69 5.38 3.91
N ALA A 75 18.96 5.75 4.18
CA ALA A 75 19.93 6.08 3.12
C ALA A 75 20.15 4.95 2.10
N PHE A 76 20.16 3.69 2.55
CA PHE A 76 20.25 2.53 1.66
C PHE A 76 19.08 2.44 0.68
N LEU A 77 17.87 2.76 1.14
CA LEU A 77 16.68 2.80 0.29
C LEU A 77 16.72 4.00 -0.66
N VAL A 78 17.19 5.17 -0.22
CA VAL A 78 17.39 6.32 -1.12
C VAL A 78 18.29 5.96 -2.28
N SER A 79 19.44 5.32 -2.02
CA SER A 79 20.37 4.88 -3.07
C SER A 79 19.71 3.94 -4.09
N GLU A 80 18.88 3.00 -3.61
CA GLU A 80 18.14 2.08 -4.50
C GLU A 80 17.09 2.81 -5.34
N LEU A 81 16.36 3.76 -4.74
CA LEU A 81 15.38 4.58 -5.45
C LEU A 81 16.04 5.48 -6.50
N GLU A 82 17.21 6.06 -6.21
CA GLU A 82 17.99 6.84 -7.18
C GLU A 82 18.43 5.96 -8.35
N GLN A 83 19.01 4.79 -8.08
CA GLN A 83 19.42 3.84 -9.12
C GLN A 83 18.24 3.42 -10.02
N THR A 84 17.07 3.18 -9.41
CA THR A 84 15.87 2.76 -10.13
C THR A 84 15.27 3.91 -10.93
N PHE A 85 14.93 5.04 -10.29
CA PHE A 85 14.08 6.07 -10.88
C PHE A 85 14.84 7.22 -11.55
N HIS A 86 16.15 7.36 -11.33
CA HIS A 86 16.98 8.32 -12.07
C HIS A 86 17.70 7.72 -13.26
N ALA A 87 17.64 6.40 -13.46
CA ALA A 87 18.10 5.78 -14.69
C ALA A 87 17.36 6.31 -15.94
N LEU A 88 18.06 6.35 -17.07
CA LEU A 88 17.57 6.96 -18.31
C LEU A 88 16.22 6.38 -18.78
N ARG A 89 16.08 5.05 -18.75
CA ARG A 89 14.86 4.37 -19.21
C ARG A 89 13.65 4.72 -18.32
N PRO A 90 13.68 4.49 -16.98
CA PRO A 90 12.57 4.87 -16.11
C PRO A 90 12.19 6.35 -16.20
N ARG A 91 13.17 7.27 -16.29
CA ARG A 91 12.88 8.70 -16.48
C ARG A 91 12.09 9.00 -17.75
N ARG A 92 12.43 8.37 -18.88
CA ARG A 92 11.68 8.53 -20.14
C ARG A 92 10.25 8.00 -20.02
N VAL A 93 10.11 6.81 -19.44
CA VAL A 93 8.80 6.19 -19.22
C VAL A 93 7.93 7.06 -18.29
N LEU A 94 8.49 7.59 -17.21
CA LEU A 94 7.78 8.50 -16.31
C LEU A 94 7.35 9.79 -17.01
N ALA A 95 8.17 10.35 -17.89
CA ALA A 95 7.83 11.54 -18.67
C ALA A 95 6.68 11.29 -19.66
N GLU A 96 6.59 10.07 -20.22
CA GLU A 96 5.52 9.65 -21.13
C GLU A 96 4.21 9.38 -20.38
N ILE A 97 4.27 8.70 -19.24
CA ILE A 97 3.09 8.33 -18.43
C ILE A 97 2.53 9.56 -17.67
N PHE A 98 3.40 10.47 -17.23
CA PHE A 98 3.02 11.66 -16.47
C PHE A 98 3.42 12.94 -17.23
N PRO A 99 2.69 13.32 -18.29
CA PRO A 99 2.98 14.54 -19.03
C PRO A 99 2.86 15.79 -18.14
N ASP A 100 1.94 15.80 -17.16
CA ASP A 100 1.75 16.92 -16.22
C ASP A 100 2.40 16.66 -14.86
N SER A 101 1.89 15.72 -14.08
CA SER A 101 2.51 15.28 -12.83
C SER A 101 1.84 13.99 -12.37
N GLY A 102 2.56 13.18 -11.61
CA GLY A 102 2.02 11.92 -11.11
C GLY A 102 2.86 11.36 -9.97
N CYS A 103 2.19 10.68 -9.05
CA CYS A 103 2.82 10.10 -7.87
C CYS A 103 2.64 8.60 -7.88
N LEU A 104 3.75 7.87 -7.78
CA LEU A 104 3.71 6.45 -7.47
C LEU A 104 3.80 6.30 -5.96
N TYR A 105 2.96 5.45 -5.40
CA TYR A 105 2.96 5.09 -3.99
C TYR A 105 3.26 3.62 -3.86
N GLY A 106 4.28 3.32 -3.07
CA GLY A 106 4.74 1.96 -2.85
C GLY A 106 5.32 1.78 -1.46
N GLU A 107 5.67 0.54 -1.17
CA GLU A 107 6.39 0.19 0.04
C GLU A 107 7.86 0.05 -0.30
N GLY A 108 8.70 0.85 0.36
CA GLY A 108 10.11 0.55 0.48
C GLY A 108 10.27 -0.64 1.41
N TYR A 109 10.84 -1.74 0.94
CA TYR A 109 10.85 -3.03 1.66
C TYR A 109 12.18 -3.77 1.45
N GLY A 110 12.35 -4.87 2.17
CA GLY A 110 13.58 -5.66 2.13
C GLY A 110 14.43 -5.53 3.39
N ALA A 111 15.62 -6.14 3.36
CA ALA A 111 16.53 -6.18 4.51
C ALA A 111 16.80 -4.78 5.07
N LYS A 112 17.00 -4.66 6.38
CA LYS A 112 17.32 -3.40 7.08
C LYS A 112 16.23 -2.30 7.04
N ILE A 113 15.07 -2.52 6.40
CA ILE A 113 13.95 -1.58 6.44
C ILE A 113 13.06 -1.80 7.66
N GLN A 114 12.59 -3.03 7.86
CA GLN A 114 11.84 -3.48 9.04
C GLN A 114 12.38 -4.83 9.53
N LYS A 115 11.99 -5.25 10.74
CA LYS A 115 12.45 -6.51 11.35
C LYS A 115 12.21 -7.73 10.46
N SER A 116 11.06 -7.79 9.80
CA SER A 116 10.65 -8.87 8.89
C SER A 116 11.13 -8.66 7.45
N GLY A 117 11.71 -7.49 7.15
CA GLY A 117 12.03 -7.05 5.79
C GLY A 117 12.95 -8.00 5.02
N GLY A 118 13.91 -8.62 5.72
CA GLY A 118 14.83 -9.59 5.13
C GLY A 118 14.18 -10.88 4.63
N ASN A 119 12.94 -11.16 5.03
CA ASN A 119 12.18 -12.32 4.54
C ASN A 119 11.67 -12.10 3.10
N TYR A 120 11.42 -10.85 2.71
CA TYR A 120 10.94 -10.53 1.36
C TYR A 120 12.07 -10.54 0.34
N ARG A 121 13.24 -9.97 0.70
CA ARG A 121 14.43 -9.86 -0.16
C ARG A 121 15.66 -9.50 0.67
N SER A 122 16.85 -9.86 0.16
CA SER A 122 18.13 -9.67 0.85
C SER A 122 18.70 -8.24 0.73
N ASP A 123 18.22 -7.48 -0.25
CA ASP A 123 18.54 -6.08 -0.53
C ASP A 123 17.34 -5.16 -0.20
N GLN A 124 17.39 -3.89 -0.61
CA GLN A 124 16.28 -2.94 -0.48
C GLN A 124 15.54 -2.86 -1.81
N GLY A 125 14.26 -2.53 -1.78
CA GLY A 125 13.45 -2.42 -2.99
C GLY A 125 12.25 -1.53 -2.82
N PHE A 126 11.51 -1.37 -3.91
CA PHE A 126 10.25 -0.64 -3.96
C PHE A 126 9.19 -1.50 -4.64
N VAL A 127 8.06 -1.72 -3.97
CA VAL A 127 6.91 -2.43 -4.53
C VAL A 127 5.72 -1.47 -4.62
N LEU A 128 5.15 -1.34 -5.81
CA LEU A 128 4.06 -0.41 -6.11
C LEU A 128 2.73 -0.91 -5.53
N PHE A 129 1.90 -0.02 -4.99
CA PHE A 129 0.52 -0.35 -4.62
C PHE A 129 -0.53 0.66 -5.08
N ASP A 130 -0.14 1.88 -5.44
CA ASP A 130 -1.05 2.90 -5.99
C ASP A 130 -0.34 3.89 -6.88
N VAL A 131 -1.10 4.51 -7.78
CA VAL A 131 -0.65 5.64 -8.60
C VAL A 131 -1.72 6.72 -8.56
N ASN A 132 -1.30 7.98 -8.40
CA ASN A 132 -2.18 9.15 -8.47
C ASN A 132 -1.75 10.08 -9.63
N VAL A 133 -2.73 10.51 -10.42
CA VAL A 133 -2.55 11.50 -11.50
C VAL A 133 -3.67 12.54 -11.39
N GLY A 134 -3.31 13.79 -11.07
CA GLY A 134 -4.29 14.82 -10.75
C GLY A 134 -5.23 14.38 -9.62
N GLU A 135 -6.53 14.31 -9.90
CA GLU A 135 -7.55 13.88 -8.95
C GLU A 135 -7.86 12.38 -9.00
N TRP A 136 -7.21 11.62 -9.88
CA TRP A 136 -7.48 10.22 -10.09
C TRP A 136 -6.53 9.33 -9.31
N TRP A 137 -7.09 8.36 -8.59
CA TRP A 137 -6.36 7.16 -8.19
C TRP A 137 -6.57 6.14 -9.29
N LEU A 138 -5.48 5.66 -9.88
CA LEU A 138 -5.56 4.75 -11.02
C LEU A 138 -6.18 3.41 -10.61
N GLN A 139 -6.92 2.81 -11.54
CA GLN A 139 -7.45 1.46 -11.33
C GLN A 139 -6.32 0.44 -11.31
N ARG A 140 -6.59 -0.74 -10.76
CA ARG A 140 -5.57 -1.78 -10.61
C ARG A 140 -4.85 -2.13 -11.93
N ALA A 141 -5.60 -2.27 -13.02
CA ALA A 141 -5.03 -2.58 -14.32
C ALA A 141 -4.04 -1.50 -14.81
N ASP A 142 -4.37 -0.22 -14.59
CA ASP A 142 -3.50 0.90 -14.96
C ASP A 142 -2.25 0.97 -14.05
N VAL A 143 -2.40 0.65 -12.75
CA VAL A 143 -1.25 0.54 -11.83
C VAL A 143 -0.29 -0.57 -12.29
N GLU A 144 -0.83 -1.72 -12.71
CA GLU A 144 -0.04 -2.84 -13.25
C GLU A 144 0.62 -2.50 -14.59
N ASP A 145 -0.05 -1.77 -15.48
CA ASP A 145 0.53 -1.27 -16.72
C ASP A 145 1.70 -0.30 -16.47
N VAL A 146 1.53 0.66 -15.55
CA VAL A 146 2.61 1.57 -15.12
C VAL A 146 3.80 0.78 -14.57
N ALA A 147 3.54 -0.19 -13.69
CA ALA A 147 4.59 -1.03 -13.12
C ALA A 147 5.32 -1.84 -14.18
N SER A 148 4.59 -2.47 -15.11
CA SER A 148 5.17 -3.24 -16.21
C SER A 148 6.08 -2.38 -17.09
N LYS A 149 5.67 -1.16 -17.42
CA LYS A 149 6.48 -0.23 -18.23
C LYS A 149 7.78 0.17 -17.54
N LEU A 150 7.72 0.35 -16.22
CA LEU A 150 8.86 0.72 -15.37
C LEU A 150 9.71 -0.49 -14.93
N GLY A 151 9.21 -1.72 -15.08
CA GLY A 151 9.86 -2.92 -14.58
C GLY A 151 9.82 -3.03 -13.04
N LEU A 152 8.72 -2.57 -12.43
CA LEU A 152 8.51 -2.60 -10.98
C LEU A 152 7.62 -3.78 -10.58
N ASP A 153 7.84 -4.29 -9.37
CA ASP A 153 6.89 -5.18 -8.72
C ASP A 153 5.65 -4.40 -8.25
N VAL A 154 4.51 -5.08 -8.22
CA VAL A 154 3.27 -4.58 -7.63
C VAL A 154 2.85 -5.51 -6.50
N VAL A 155 2.30 -4.95 -5.41
CA VAL A 155 1.76 -5.77 -4.32
C VAL A 155 0.76 -6.80 -4.88
N PRO A 156 0.86 -8.08 -4.51
CA PRO A 156 0.13 -9.16 -5.13
C PRO A 156 -1.32 -9.13 -4.65
N THR A 157 -2.22 -9.38 -5.59
CA THR A 157 -3.60 -9.73 -5.27
C THR A 157 -3.59 -11.14 -4.70
N ILE A 158 -4.00 -11.27 -3.44
CA ILE A 158 -3.97 -12.54 -2.70
C ILE A 158 -5.37 -13.15 -2.55
N GLY A 159 -6.42 -12.46 -2.99
CA GLY A 159 -7.78 -12.98 -3.02
C GLY A 159 -8.83 -11.90 -3.21
N CYS A 160 -10.09 -12.30 -3.08
CA CYS A 160 -11.24 -11.42 -3.00
C CYS A 160 -12.31 -12.03 -2.09
N GLY A 161 -13.26 -11.22 -1.62
CA GLY A 161 -14.34 -11.66 -0.74
C GLY A 161 -15.00 -10.49 0.00
N THR A 162 -15.72 -10.79 1.07
CA THR A 162 -16.30 -9.79 1.99
C THR A 162 -15.27 -9.29 3.00
N LEU A 163 -15.57 -8.21 3.73
CA LEU A 163 -14.71 -7.78 4.86
C LEU A 163 -14.63 -8.85 5.95
N ARG A 164 -15.68 -9.67 6.10
CA ARG A 164 -15.68 -10.81 7.02
C ARG A 164 -14.66 -11.88 6.59
N ASN A 165 -14.63 -12.24 5.31
CA ASN A 165 -13.66 -13.20 4.78
C ASN A 165 -12.22 -12.70 4.95
N MET A 166 -11.99 -11.39 4.77
CA MET A 166 -10.69 -10.78 5.04
C MET A 166 -10.27 -10.97 6.50
N VAL A 167 -11.16 -10.68 7.45
CA VAL A 167 -10.90 -10.81 8.90
C VAL A 167 -10.61 -12.25 9.29
N GLU A 168 -11.44 -13.20 8.85
CA GLU A 168 -11.28 -14.64 9.13
C GLU A 168 -9.92 -15.13 8.64
N ARG A 169 -9.55 -14.80 7.39
CA ARG A 169 -8.24 -15.18 6.84
C ARG A 169 -7.06 -14.61 7.62
N VAL A 170 -7.15 -13.35 8.08
CA VAL A 170 -6.07 -12.74 8.86
C VAL A 170 -6.00 -13.32 10.29
N ARG A 171 -7.14 -13.71 10.86
CA ARG A 171 -7.22 -14.37 12.17
C ARG A 171 -6.62 -15.77 12.15
N GLU A 172 -6.88 -16.55 11.10
CA GLU A 172 -6.26 -17.86 10.89
C GLU A 172 -4.75 -17.76 10.63
N GLY A 173 -4.30 -16.61 10.14
CA GLY A 173 -2.94 -16.40 9.66
C GLY A 173 -2.74 -17.01 8.27
N PHE A 174 -1.84 -16.42 7.48
CA PHE A 174 -1.53 -16.92 6.15
C PHE A 174 -0.07 -16.61 5.79
N SER A 175 0.49 -17.41 4.89
CA SER A 175 1.85 -17.20 4.37
C SER A 175 1.88 -16.05 3.37
N SER A 176 2.98 -15.30 3.36
CA SER A 176 3.27 -14.28 2.37
C SER A 176 3.34 -14.88 0.96
N ALA A 177 2.90 -14.11 -0.03
CA ALA A 177 3.07 -14.44 -1.44
C ALA A 177 4.55 -14.40 -1.89
N TRP A 178 5.44 -13.80 -1.10
CA TRP A 178 6.88 -13.74 -1.39
C TRP A 178 7.69 -14.87 -0.76
N GLY A 179 7.09 -15.75 0.04
CA GLY A 179 7.80 -16.89 0.58
C GLY A 179 7.13 -17.56 1.76
N SER A 180 7.80 -18.57 2.32
CA SER A 180 7.30 -19.37 3.43
C SER A 180 7.50 -18.66 4.78
N PHE A 181 6.88 -17.49 4.97
CA PHE A 181 6.85 -16.75 6.23
C PHE A 181 5.47 -16.11 6.45
N PRO A 182 5.08 -15.80 7.70
CA PRO A 182 3.78 -15.18 7.98
C PRO A 182 3.66 -13.80 7.33
N ALA A 183 2.56 -13.56 6.61
CA ALA A 183 2.25 -12.25 6.06
C ALA A 183 1.91 -11.22 7.16
N GLU A 184 2.17 -9.94 6.92
CA GLU A 184 1.83 -8.89 7.90
C GLU A 184 0.31 -8.72 8.05
N GLY A 185 -0.42 -8.81 6.94
CA GLY A 185 -1.84 -8.56 6.88
C GLY A 185 -2.36 -8.31 5.47
N ILE A 186 -3.54 -7.72 5.40
CA ILE A 186 -4.26 -7.45 4.14
C ILE A 186 -4.61 -5.96 4.06
N VAL A 187 -4.47 -5.38 2.88
CA VAL A 187 -5.13 -4.13 2.48
C VAL A 187 -6.25 -4.49 1.52
N ALA A 188 -7.43 -3.92 1.73
CA ALA A 188 -8.61 -4.22 0.92
C ALA A 188 -9.27 -2.94 0.39
N ARG A 189 -9.72 -3.03 -0.86
CA ARG A 189 -10.53 -2.02 -1.54
C ARG A 189 -11.79 -2.67 -2.09
N PRO A 190 -12.93 -1.97 -2.17
CA PRO A 190 -14.10 -2.54 -2.83
C PRO A 190 -13.75 -2.81 -4.31
N GLU A 191 -14.33 -3.84 -4.90
CA GLU A 191 -14.04 -4.22 -6.29
C GLU A 191 -14.31 -3.07 -7.27
N THR A 192 -15.31 -2.25 -6.97
CA THR A 192 -15.52 -0.95 -7.60
C THR A 192 -14.99 0.14 -6.67
N GLU A 193 -13.99 0.92 -7.09
CA GLU A 193 -13.44 2.01 -6.27
C GLU A 193 -14.52 3.04 -5.93
N LEU A 194 -14.66 3.34 -4.64
CA LEU A 194 -15.65 4.28 -4.11
C LEU A 194 -14.97 5.34 -3.25
N CYS A 195 -15.62 6.50 -3.17
CA CYS A 195 -15.24 7.58 -2.27
C CYS A 195 -16.35 7.88 -1.28
N THR A 196 -15.98 8.29 -0.07
CA THR A 196 -16.92 8.88 0.90
C THR A 196 -17.46 10.20 0.35
N ARG A 197 -18.51 10.74 1.00
CA ARG A 197 -19.08 12.06 0.64
C ARG A 197 -18.04 13.19 0.61
N GLY A 198 -16.96 13.06 1.40
CA GLY A 198 -15.86 14.02 1.44
C GLY A 198 -14.76 13.79 0.41
N GLY A 199 -14.94 12.87 -0.54
CA GLY A 199 -13.95 12.56 -1.58
C GLY A 199 -12.77 11.70 -1.10
N LYS A 200 -12.85 11.11 0.11
CA LYS A 200 -11.81 10.19 0.59
C LYS A 200 -12.06 8.79 0.05
N ARG A 201 -11.02 8.09 -0.37
CA ARG A 201 -11.13 6.69 -0.82
C ARG A 201 -11.68 5.80 0.28
N ILE A 202 -12.49 4.82 -0.11
CA ILE A 202 -12.91 3.73 0.74
C ILE A 202 -11.90 2.60 0.59
N ILE A 203 -11.12 2.38 1.65
CA ILE A 203 -10.03 1.40 1.71
C ILE A 203 -9.79 1.06 3.18
N THR A 204 -9.44 -0.18 3.45
CA THR A 204 -9.20 -0.65 4.82
C THR A 204 -8.04 -1.63 4.88
N LYS A 205 -7.64 -1.99 6.09
CA LYS A 205 -6.64 -3.02 6.35
C LYS A 205 -6.93 -3.78 7.63
N VAL A 206 -6.26 -4.92 7.79
CA VAL A 206 -6.21 -5.67 9.04
C VAL A 206 -4.90 -6.45 9.07
N LYS A 207 -4.28 -6.61 10.25
CA LYS A 207 -2.98 -7.27 10.40
C LYS A 207 -3.09 -8.53 11.24
N CYS A 208 -2.26 -9.53 10.94
CA CYS A 208 -2.26 -10.80 11.67
C CYS A 208 -1.98 -10.58 13.17
N LYS A 209 -1.09 -9.63 13.49
CA LYS A 209 -0.78 -9.25 14.88
C LYS A 209 -1.96 -8.66 15.66
N ASP A 210 -3.02 -8.25 14.98
CA ASP A 210 -4.22 -7.73 15.65
C ASP A 210 -5.03 -8.87 16.32
N PHE A 211 -4.72 -10.14 16.01
CA PHE A 211 -5.36 -11.33 16.58
C PHE A 211 -4.39 -12.30 17.28
N ALA A 212 -3.07 -12.01 17.29
CA ALA A 212 -2.06 -12.92 17.82
C ALA A 212 -2.08 -13.11 19.35
N ASP A 213 -2.81 -12.24 20.07
CA ASP A 213 -2.97 -12.26 21.54
C ASP A 213 -4.41 -12.59 21.98
N ALA A 214 -5.28 -13.05 21.07
CA ALA A 214 -6.70 -13.34 21.33
C ALA A 214 -6.95 -14.81 21.71
#